data_AF-A0A399WAT8-F1
#
_entry.id   AF-A0A399WAT8-F1
#
_cell.length_a   1.000
_cell.length_b   1.000
_cell.length_c   1.000
_cell.angle_alpha   90.00
_cell.angle_beta   90.00
_cell.angle_gamma   90.00
#
_symmetry.space_group_name_H-M   'P 1'
#
loop_
_entity.id
_entity.type
_entity.pdbx_description
1 polymer ?
#
loop_
_entity_poly.entity_id
_entity_poly.type
_entity_poly.pdbx_seq_one_letter_code
_entity_poly.pdbx_strand_id
1 'polypeptide(L)'
;MADPFVKKTYYAITLDPVHIGTGGYRLGRVDNTITREPGTNIPKIPGSSISGATRAYTAMAIQSANQTEINKDYEIDYKKYLKWKYQRLRYKYGTKCQ
;
A
#
# COMPACT_ATOMS: atom_id res chain seq x y z
N MET A 1 12.70 18.40 23.63
CA MET A 1 11.70 17.32 23.39
C MET A 1 11.40 17.33 21.90
N ALA A 2 11.64 16.25 21.16
CA ALA A 2 11.25 16.18 19.75
C ALA A 2 9.74 15.93 19.65
N ASP A 3 9.05 16.58 18.70
CA ASP A 3 7.62 16.36 18.49
C ASP A 3 7.34 14.89 18.13
N PRO A 4 6.38 14.22 18.77
CA PRO A 4 6.10 12.79 18.54
C PRO A 4 5.54 12.49 17.15
N PHE A 5 4.99 13.50 16.45
CA PHE A 5 4.53 13.36 15.07
C PHE A 5 4.54 14.71 14.34
N VAL A 6 4.55 14.65 13.01
CA VAL A 6 4.35 15.83 12.15
C VAL A 6 3.00 15.70 11.46
N LYS A 7 2.10 16.66 11.71
CA LYS A 7 0.79 16.71 11.05
C LYS A 7 0.96 17.10 9.58
N LYS A 8 0.38 16.32 8.66
CA LYS A 8 0.29 16.66 7.24
C LYS A 8 -1.16 16.58 6.79
N THR A 9 -1.62 17.60 6.06
CA THR A 9 -2.96 17.67 5.50
C THR A 9 -2.89 17.42 4.00
N TYR A 10 -3.76 16.56 3.49
CA TYR A 10 -3.84 16.20 2.08
C TYR A 10 -5.26 16.42 1.58
N TYR A 11 -5.38 16.95 0.36
CA TYR A 11 -6.64 17.04 -0.38
C TYR A 11 -6.53 16.12 -1.59
N ALA A 12 -7.58 15.35 -1.85
CA ALA A 12 -7.63 14.43 -2.97
C ALA A 12 -8.95 14.60 -3.70
N ILE A 13 -8.87 14.57 -5.03
CA ILE A 13 -10.02 14.55 -5.93
C ILE A 13 -9.91 13.27 -6.75
N THR A 14 -11.01 12.55 -6.87
CA THR A 14 -11.07 11.31 -7.64
C THR A 14 -11.26 11.65 -9.11
N LEU A 15 -10.39 11.12 -9.98
CA LEU A 15 -10.55 11.24 -11.44
C LEU A 15 -11.71 10.36 -11.94
N ASP A 16 -11.77 9.15 -11.40
CA ASP A 16 -12.79 8.14 -11.73
C ASP A 16 -13.71 7.88 -10.53
N PRO A 17 -14.90 7.28 -10.75
CA PRO A 17 -15.77 6.85 -9.65
C PRO A 17 -15.04 5.91 -8.69
N VAL A 18 -15.12 6.22 -7.40
CA VAL A 18 -14.43 5.47 -6.33
C VAL A 18 -15.42 4.64 -5.52
N HIS A 19 -15.09 3.36 -5.34
CA HIS A 19 -15.87 2.41 -4.55
C HIS A 19 -15.03 1.87 -3.38
N ILE A 20 -15.35 2.30 -2.15
CA ILE A 20 -14.82 1.69 -0.93
C ILE A 20 -15.92 0.87 -0.27
N GLY A 21 -15.81 -0.45 -0.36
CA GLY A 21 -16.78 -1.36 0.26
C GLY A 21 -16.83 -1.24 1.78
N THR A 22 -17.99 -1.54 2.36
CA THR A 22 -18.23 -1.53 3.82
C THR A 22 -17.71 -2.76 4.54
N GLY A 23 -17.18 -3.76 3.82
CA GLY A 23 -16.69 -5.01 4.40
C GLY A 23 -17.76 -5.82 5.14
N GLY A 24 -19.03 -5.67 4.77
CA GLY A 24 -20.16 -6.36 5.41
C GLY A 24 -20.66 -5.72 6.70
N TYR A 25 -20.15 -4.55 7.08
CA TYR A 25 -20.48 -3.90 8.35
C TYR A 25 -21.92 -3.37 8.43
N ARG A 26 -22.58 -3.17 7.28
CA ARG A 26 -23.96 -2.70 7.17
C ARG A 26 -24.68 -3.39 6.03
N LEU A 27 -25.84 -3.98 6.31
CA LEU A 27 -26.82 -4.30 5.28
C LEU A 27 -27.38 -2.97 4.75
N GLY A 28 -27.11 -2.67 3.50
CA GLY A 28 -27.59 -1.47 2.85
C GLY A 28 -28.86 -1.72 2.05
N ARG A 29 -29.49 -0.63 1.59
CA ARG A 29 -30.56 -0.69 0.58
C ARG A 29 -30.05 -1.15 -0.78
N VAL A 30 -28.75 -0.99 -1.03
CA VAL A 30 -28.04 -1.43 -2.24
C VAL A 30 -27.08 -2.52 -1.83
N ASP A 31 -26.90 -3.54 -2.66
CA ASP A 31 -26.05 -4.71 -2.33
C ASP A 31 -24.61 -4.29 -2.01
N ASN A 32 -24.00 -3.51 -2.90
CA ASN A 32 -22.62 -3.04 -2.75
C ASN A 32 -22.59 -1.59 -2.28
N THR A 33 -22.85 -1.39 -0.99
CA THR A 33 -22.73 -0.05 -0.39
C THR A 33 -21.29 0.41 -0.22
N ILE A 34 -21.11 1.73 -0.28
CA ILE A 34 -19.85 2.39 0.07
C ILE A 34 -19.78 2.69 1.58
N THR A 35 -18.55 2.79 2.09
CA THR A 35 -18.29 3.16 3.49
C THR A 35 -18.78 4.57 3.82
N ARG A 36 -19.54 4.68 4.90
CA ARG A 36 -20.15 5.92 5.39
C ARG A 36 -19.93 6.06 6.89
N GLU A 37 -19.95 7.29 7.37
CA GLU A 37 -20.01 7.57 8.80
C GLU A 37 -21.42 7.20 9.33
N PRO A 38 -21.53 6.42 10.42
CA PRO A 38 -22.81 5.87 10.89
C PRO A 38 -23.85 6.90 11.34
N GLY A 39 -23.44 8.03 11.93
CA GLY A 39 -24.37 9.04 12.44
C GLY A 39 -24.89 10.02 11.39
N THR A 40 -24.04 10.41 10.45
CA THR A 40 -24.30 11.45 9.42
C THR A 40 -24.57 10.88 8.04
N ASN A 41 -24.30 9.59 7.82
CA ASN A 41 -24.43 8.90 6.54
C ASN A 41 -23.58 9.50 5.39
N ILE A 42 -22.59 10.35 5.73
CA ILE A 42 -21.66 10.97 4.78
C ILE A 42 -20.64 9.90 4.32
N PRO A 43 -20.34 9.80 3.01
CA PRO A 43 -19.31 8.90 2.52
C PRO A 43 -17.95 9.25 3.10
N LYS A 44 -17.21 8.24 3.57
CA LYS A 44 -15.86 8.42 4.11
C LYS A 44 -14.91 7.38 3.55
N ILE A 45 -13.65 7.77 3.41
CA ILE A 45 -12.56 6.85 3.05
C ILE A 45 -11.82 6.48 4.35
N PRO A 46 -11.83 5.22 4.79
CA PRO A 46 -11.07 4.80 5.97
C PRO A 46 -9.56 4.99 5.79
N GLY A 47 -8.88 5.39 6.86
CA GLY A 47 -7.42 5.50 6.88
C GLY A 47 -6.71 4.16 6.61
N SER A 48 -7.33 3.04 6.97
CA SER A 48 -6.84 1.69 6.65
C SER A 48 -6.80 1.43 5.14
N SER A 49 -7.84 1.85 4.40
CA SER A 49 -7.88 1.72 2.93
C SER A 49 -6.81 2.58 2.27
N ILE A 50 -6.64 3.83 2.70
CA ILE A 50 -5.59 4.74 2.19
C ILE A 50 -4.20 4.16 2.48
N SER A 51 -3.98 3.70 3.70
CA SER A 51 -2.72 3.09 4.13
C SER A 51 -2.38 1.84 3.31
N GLY A 52 -3.35 0.96 3.09
CA GLY A 52 -3.18 -0.25 2.29
C GLY A 52 -2.81 0.05 0.84
N ALA A 53 -3.56 0.94 0.18
CA ALA A 53 -3.29 1.34 -1.19
C ALA A 53 -1.92 2.01 -1.32
N THR A 54 -1.62 2.99 -0.46
CA THR A 54 -0.33 3.69 -0.47
C THR A 54 0.83 2.73 -0.24
N ARG A 55 0.71 1.82 0.74
CA ARG A 55 1.73 0.80 1.04
C ARG A 55 1.99 -0.12 -0.16
N ALA A 56 0.94 -0.51 -0.89
CA ALA A 56 1.11 -1.36 -2.07
C ALA A 56 1.85 -0.61 -3.18
N TYR A 57 1.44 0.63 -3.49
CA TYR A 57 2.09 1.46 -4.51
C TYR A 57 3.54 1.82 -4.17
N THR A 58 3.83 2.15 -2.92
CA THR A 58 5.21 2.42 -2.50
C THR A 58 6.08 1.16 -2.59
N ALA A 59 5.55 -0.02 -2.24
CA ALA A 59 6.26 -1.27 -2.41
C ALA A 59 6.58 -1.55 -3.90
N MET A 60 5.61 -1.34 -4.80
CA MET A 60 5.81 -1.50 -6.24
C MET A 60 6.86 -0.53 -6.79
N ALA A 61 6.85 0.73 -6.35
CA ALA A 61 7.84 1.73 -6.75
C ALA A 61 9.26 1.37 -6.27
N ILE A 62 9.40 0.98 -5.00
CA ILE A 62 10.69 0.57 -4.41
C ILE A 62 11.24 -0.68 -5.12
N GLN A 63 10.39 -1.68 -5.39
CA GLN A 63 10.77 -2.89 -6.12
C GLN A 63 11.22 -2.62 -7.56
N SER A 64 10.63 -1.62 -8.20
CA SER A 64 10.99 -1.25 -9.58
C SER A 64 12.32 -0.52 -9.63
N ALA A 65 12.62 0.30 -8.61
CA ALA A 65 13.89 1.03 -8.50
C ALA A 65 15.06 0.13 -8.06
N ASN A 66 14.80 -0.89 -7.24
CA ASN A 66 15.81 -1.75 -6.65
C ASN A 66 15.80 -3.14 -7.31
N GLN A 67 16.44 -3.25 -8.47
CA GLN A 67 16.78 -4.54 -9.05
C GLN A 67 17.96 -5.11 -8.27
N THR A 68 17.79 -6.30 -7.67
CA THR A 68 18.93 -7.05 -7.12
C THR A 68 19.24 -8.23 -8.04
N GLU A 69 20.50 -8.36 -8.43
CA GLU A 69 21.05 -9.56 -9.04
C GLU A 69 21.25 -10.64 -7.98
N ILE A 70 20.81 -11.88 -8.28
CA ILE A 70 21.08 -13.03 -7.43
C ILE A 70 22.56 -13.41 -7.66
N ASN A 71 23.41 -13.33 -6.63
CA ASN A 71 24.77 -13.86 -6.71
C ASN A 71 24.73 -15.37 -7.02
N LYS A 72 25.78 -15.90 -7.66
CA LYS A 72 25.84 -17.30 -8.16
C LYS A 72 25.45 -18.35 -7.10
N ASP A 73 25.61 -18.03 -5.83
CA ASP A 73 25.36 -18.90 -4.67
C ASP A 73 23.98 -18.71 -4.02
N TYR A 74 23.05 -17.99 -4.67
CA TYR A 74 21.71 -17.65 -4.15
C TYR A 74 21.71 -16.84 -2.85
N GLU A 75 22.85 -16.28 -2.45
CA GLU A 75 23.01 -15.52 -1.22
C GLU A 75 22.51 -14.07 -1.38
N ILE A 76 21.68 -13.63 -0.43
CA ILE A 76 21.05 -12.31 -0.42
C ILE A 76 21.73 -11.46 0.67
N ASP A 77 22.31 -10.31 0.33
CA ASP A 77 22.87 -9.38 1.33
C ASP A 77 21.78 -8.68 2.15
N TYR A 78 21.35 -9.33 3.23
CA TYR A 78 20.31 -8.89 4.14
C TYR A 78 20.57 -7.52 4.81
N LYS A 79 21.84 -7.06 4.90
CA LYS A 79 22.19 -5.76 5.53
C LYS A 79 21.79 -4.55 4.66
N LYS A 80 21.83 -4.70 3.33
CA LYS A 80 21.37 -3.66 2.39
C LYS A 80 19.86 -3.41 2.52
N TYR A 81 19.08 -4.46 2.78
CA TYR A 81 17.61 -4.42 2.85
C TYR A 81 17.07 -4.00 4.22
N LEU A 82 17.84 -4.21 5.31
CA LEU A 82 17.46 -3.72 6.63
C LEU A 82 17.38 -2.18 6.69
N LYS A 83 18.12 -1.46 5.83
CA LYS A 83 18.04 0.00 5.69
C LYS A 83 16.76 0.46 4.97
N TRP A 84 16.04 -0.43 4.29
CA TRP A 84 14.83 -0.10 3.55
C TRP A 84 13.59 -0.47 4.35
N LYS A 85 12.80 0.54 4.68
CA LYS A 85 11.67 0.47 5.62
C LYS A 85 10.49 -0.41 5.12
N TYR A 86 10.55 -0.94 3.90
CA TYR A 86 9.47 -1.72 3.27
C TYR A 86 10.04 -2.96 2.56
N GLN A 87 9.58 -4.13 3.00
CA GLN A 87 10.39 -5.35 3.07
C GLN A 87 9.96 -6.45 2.08
N ARG A 88 9.65 -6.11 0.83
CA ARG A 88 9.47 -7.14 -0.22
C ARG A 88 10.29 -6.82 -1.44
N LEU A 89 11.30 -7.64 -1.71
CA LEU A 89 12.07 -7.63 -2.94
C LEU A 89 11.26 -8.23 -4.09
N ARG A 90 11.58 -7.79 -5.31
CA ARG A 90 11.19 -8.47 -6.55
C ARG A 90 12.40 -9.29 -7.02
N TYR A 91 12.31 -10.62 -6.90
CA TYR A 91 13.37 -11.53 -7.35
C TYR A 91 13.31 -11.67 -8.87
N LYS A 92 14.40 -11.35 -9.58
CA LYS A 92 14.62 -11.78 -10.96
C LYS A 92 15.46 -13.06 -10.91
N TYR A 93 14.86 -14.19 -11.27
CA TYR A 93 15.65 -15.39 -11.55
C TYR A 93 16.43 -15.13 -12.84
N GLY A 94 17.76 -15.21 -12.77
CA GLY A 94 18.59 -15.20 -13.95
C GLY A 94 18.20 -16.40 -14.81
N THR A 95 17.70 -16.15 -16.00
CA THR A 95 17.50 -17.19 -17.02
C THR A 95 18.86 -17.80 -17.32
N LYS A 96 19.19 -18.94 -16.69
CA LYS A 96 20.19 -19.86 -17.25
C LYS A 96 19.51 -20.62 -18.38
N CYS A 97 19.36 -19.96 -19.52
CA CYS A 97 19.27 -20.66 -20.80
C CYS A 97 20.69 -20.69 -21.34
N GLN A 98 21.41 -21.76 -20.98
CA GLN A 98 22.48 -22.30 -21.81
C GLN A 98 21.89 -23.49 -22.56
#